data_AF-A0A2M7I7I8-F1
#
_entry.id   AF-A0A2M7I7I8-F1
#
_cell.length_a   1.000
_cell.length_b   1.000
_cell.length_c   1.000
_cell.angle_alpha   90.00
_cell.angle_beta   90.00
_cell.angle_gamma   90.00
#
_symmetry.space_group_name_H-M   'P 1'
#
loop_
_entity.id
_entity.type
_entity.pdbx_description
1 polymer ?
#
loop_
_entity_poly.entity_id
_entity_poly.type
_entity_poly.pdbx_seq_one_letter_code
_entity_poly.pdbx_strand_id
1 'polypeptide(L)'
;METPSFLLQLMMVLLVARVFAELAVRLKSPSVIGELLAGVVLGPSLLGWLSPDATIRLLAEIGIILLLFEVGLETDIRGLARTGGQSLVVAVLGFILPFLLGFGVARWGLALELMPSLFVGGTLTATSIGITVRVLADLKRQGSTEGQVVLGAAVLDDVMGVVLLALLYEFSIGGGISLVNTGKVLLFVLLFFALAAPAAKIISVRTVTDLGINNPPGAGRGGKSSVIGDQQAGTSLEY
;
A
#
# COMPACT_ATOMS: atom_id res chain seq x y z
N MET A 1 -28.40 12.96 2.88
CA MET A 1 -28.68 13.84 1.71
C MET A 1 -29.81 13.24 0.89
N GLU A 2 -30.57 14.07 0.18
CA GLU A 2 -31.57 13.62 -0.81
C GLU A 2 -30.87 13.03 -2.04
N THR A 3 -31.39 11.94 -2.63
CA THR A 3 -30.75 11.21 -3.76
C THR A 3 -30.32 12.11 -4.93
N PRO A 4 -31.14 13.08 -5.41
CA PRO A 4 -30.73 13.95 -6.53
C PRO A 4 -29.52 14.84 -6.19
N SER A 5 -29.46 15.34 -4.95
CA SER A 5 -28.34 16.18 -4.50
C SER A 5 -27.03 15.39 -4.41
N PHE A 6 -27.12 14.13 -3.99
CA PHE A 6 -25.98 13.22 -3.98
C PHE A 6 -25.47 12.92 -5.38
N LEU A 7 -26.36 12.60 -6.33
CA LEU A 7 -25.96 12.35 -7.73
C LEU A 7 -25.30 13.57 -8.37
N LEU A 8 -25.80 14.77 -8.08
CA LEU A 8 -25.20 16.01 -8.54
C LEU A 8 -23.78 16.19 -7.97
N GLN A 9 -23.59 15.96 -6.67
CA GLN A 9 -22.27 16.03 -6.05
C GLN A 9 -21.30 14.99 -6.62
N LEU A 10 -21.74 13.75 -6.80
CA LEU A 10 -20.94 12.70 -7.39
C LEU A 10 -20.52 13.07 -8.82
N MET A 11 -21.44 13.59 -9.62
CA MET A 11 -21.15 14.09 -10.96
C MET A 11 -20.11 15.22 -10.93
N MET A 12 -20.24 16.18 -10.00
CA MET A 12 -19.27 17.26 -9.84
C MET A 12 -17.88 16.72 -9.48
N VAL A 13 -17.78 15.80 -8.52
CA VAL A 13 -16.50 15.17 -8.14
C VAL A 13 -15.86 14.51 -9.35
N LEU A 14 -16.60 13.66 -10.07
CA LEU A 14 -16.06 12.90 -11.20
C LEU A 14 -15.62 13.82 -12.34
N LEU A 15 -16.43 14.82 -12.68
CA LEU A 15 -16.14 15.73 -13.79
C LEU A 15 -14.94 16.62 -13.47
N VAL A 16 -14.94 17.27 -12.31
CA VAL A 16 -13.86 18.20 -11.94
C VAL A 16 -12.56 17.45 -11.66
N ALA A 17 -12.61 16.29 -10.98
CA ALA A 17 -11.42 15.45 -10.81
C ALA A 17 -10.84 15.03 -12.17
N ARG A 18 -11.67 14.65 -13.15
CA ARG A 18 -11.19 14.31 -14.49
C ARG A 18 -10.58 15.48 -15.23
N VAL A 19 -11.19 16.66 -15.17
CA VAL A 19 -10.63 17.87 -15.79
C VAL A 19 -9.26 18.19 -15.18
N PHE A 20 -9.13 18.18 -13.85
CA PHE A 20 -7.87 18.49 -13.20
C PHE A 20 -6.81 17.41 -13.41
N ALA A 21 -7.20 16.12 -13.42
CA ALA A 21 -6.30 15.02 -13.73
C ALA A 21 -5.70 15.17 -15.15
N GLU A 22 -6.54 15.48 -16.14
CA GLU A 22 -6.11 15.73 -17.51
C GLU A 22 -5.18 16.96 -17.59
N LEU A 23 -5.48 18.03 -16.86
CA LEU A 23 -4.58 19.20 -16.76
C LEU A 23 -3.23 18.82 -16.15
N ALA A 24 -3.21 18.02 -15.07
CA ALA A 24 -1.97 17.55 -14.45
C ALA A 24 -1.13 16.72 -15.44
N VAL A 25 -1.75 15.80 -16.18
CA VAL A 25 -1.08 14.99 -17.20
C VAL A 25 -0.52 15.86 -18.33
N ARG A 26 -1.25 16.89 -18.78
CA ARG A 26 -0.74 17.86 -19.78
C ARG A 26 0.46 18.65 -19.28
N LEU A 27 0.53 18.90 -17.97
CA LEU A 27 1.67 19.50 -17.28
C LEU A 27 2.77 18.48 -16.94
N LYS A 28 2.69 17.24 -17.44
CA LYS A 28 3.65 16.14 -17.18
C LYS A 28 3.74 15.73 -15.70
N SER A 29 2.67 15.92 -14.95
CA SER A 29 2.54 15.49 -13.56
C SER A 29 1.64 14.25 -13.45
N PRO A 30 1.80 13.42 -12.40
CA PRO A 30 0.88 12.33 -12.11
C PRO A 30 -0.57 12.83 -11.99
N SER A 31 -1.51 12.01 -12.47
CA SER A 31 -2.93 12.35 -12.53
C SER A 31 -3.52 12.63 -11.14
N VAL A 32 -3.06 11.88 -10.14
CA VAL A 32 -3.48 12.02 -8.74
C VAL A 32 -3.25 13.42 -8.17
N ILE A 33 -2.23 14.16 -8.64
CA ILE A 33 -2.01 15.54 -8.19
C ILE A 33 -3.19 16.42 -8.61
N GLY A 34 -3.68 16.24 -9.83
CA GLY A 34 -4.88 16.95 -10.32
C GLY A 34 -6.13 16.57 -9.52
N GLU A 35 -6.32 15.28 -9.24
CA GLU A 35 -7.47 14.80 -8.47
C GLU A 35 -7.50 15.37 -7.04
N LEU A 36 -6.34 15.42 -6.36
CA LEU A 36 -6.22 16.04 -5.03
C LEU A 36 -6.52 17.54 -5.08
N LEU A 37 -5.99 18.25 -6.07
CA LEU A 37 -6.27 19.67 -6.27
C LEU A 37 -7.76 19.93 -6.53
N ALA A 38 -8.41 19.10 -7.34
CA ALA A 38 -9.87 19.18 -7.54
C ALA A 38 -10.62 19.02 -6.21
N GLY A 39 -10.19 18.08 -5.36
CA GLY A 39 -10.75 17.90 -4.02
C GLY A 39 -10.59 19.13 -3.12
N VAL A 40 -9.41 19.77 -3.13
CA VAL A 40 -9.17 21.01 -2.38
C VAL A 40 -10.03 22.16 -2.91
N VAL A 41 -10.14 22.28 -4.24
CA VAL A 41 -10.92 23.32 -4.91
C VAL A 41 -12.41 23.17 -4.59
N LEU A 42 -12.97 21.97 -4.78
CA LEU A 42 -14.40 21.71 -4.53
C LEU A 42 -14.75 21.69 -3.03
N GLY A 43 -13.81 21.26 -2.20
CA GLY A 43 -13.98 21.08 -0.78
C GLY A 43 -14.12 22.39 0.00
N PRO A 44 -14.35 22.29 1.32
CA PRO A 44 -14.49 23.45 2.21
C PRO A 44 -13.22 24.30 2.32
N SER A 45 -12.07 23.77 1.88
CA SER A 45 -10.79 24.48 1.91
C SER A 45 -10.73 25.67 0.95
N LEU A 46 -11.53 25.67 -0.13
CA LEU A 46 -11.52 26.76 -1.11
C LEU A 46 -12.93 27.25 -1.48
N LEU A 47 -13.70 26.47 -2.24
CA LEU A 47 -15.02 26.91 -2.73
C LEU A 47 -16.18 26.52 -1.80
N GLY A 48 -16.03 25.44 -1.02
CA GLY A 48 -17.07 24.93 -0.13
C GLY A 48 -18.31 24.40 -0.82
N TRP A 49 -18.25 24.13 -2.13
CA TRP A 49 -19.35 23.57 -2.90
C TRP A 49 -19.66 22.12 -2.54
N LEU A 50 -18.69 21.42 -1.97
CA LEU A 50 -18.82 20.04 -1.54
C LEU A 50 -18.35 19.90 -0.09
N SER A 51 -19.22 19.35 0.75
CA SER A 51 -18.89 19.02 2.13
C SER A 51 -18.84 17.49 2.30
N PRO A 52 -17.87 16.94 3.06
CA PRO A 52 -17.75 15.51 3.23
C PRO A 52 -18.92 14.91 4.03
N ASP A 53 -19.92 14.39 3.31
CA ASP A 53 -21.03 13.62 3.89
C ASP A 53 -20.65 12.14 4.12
N ALA A 54 -21.41 11.44 4.97
CA ALA A 54 -21.19 10.03 5.28
C ALA A 54 -21.16 9.13 4.03
N THR A 55 -22.01 9.39 3.03
CA THR A 55 -22.04 8.56 1.81
C THR A 55 -20.79 8.78 0.95
N ILE A 56 -20.33 10.02 0.80
CA ILE A 56 -19.09 10.34 0.06
C ILE A 56 -17.87 9.74 0.77
N ARG A 57 -17.83 9.79 2.10
CA ARG A 57 -16.77 9.17 2.90
C ARG A 57 -16.71 7.65 2.70
N LEU A 58 -17.86 6.98 2.76
CA LEU A 58 -17.94 5.54 2.51
C LEU A 58 -17.46 5.18 1.09
N LEU A 59 -17.87 5.94 0.07
CA LEU A 59 -17.40 5.72 -1.30
C LEU A 59 -15.90 5.96 -1.45
N ALA A 60 -15.35 6.98 -0.78
CA ALA A 60 -13.92 7.25 -0.77
C ALA A 60 -13.13 6.12 -0.11
N GLU A 61 -13.61 5.58 1.02
CA GLU A 61 -13.01 4.43 1.69
C GLU A 61 -13.01 3.19 0.79
N ILE A 62 -14.15 2.87 0.17
CA ILE A 62 -14.24 1.78 -0.80
C ILE A 62 -13.27 2.02 -1.97
N GLY A 63 -13.21 3.24 -2.51
CA GLY A 63 -12.31 3.59 -3.60
C GLY A 63 -10.83 3.40 -3.26
N ILE A 64 -10.42 3.79 -2.04
CA ILE A 64 -9.05 3.58 -1.55
C ILE A 64 -8.76 2.09 -1.34
N ILE A 65 -9.70 1.32 -0.79
CA ILE A 65 -9.54 -0.14 -0.62
C ILE A 65 -9.37 -0.82 -1.99
N LEU A 66 -10.23 -0.49 -2.96
CA LEU A 66 -10.15 -1.04 -4.31
C LEU A 66 -8.84 -0.66 -5.00
N LEU A 67 -8.40 0.60 -4.87
CA LEU A 67 -7.11 1.06 -5.39
C LEU A 67 -5.95 0.26 -4.79
N LEU A 68 -5.88 0.16 -3.46
CA LEU A 68 -4.80 -0.53 -2.77
C LEU A 68 -4.79 -2.02 -3.11
N PHE A 69 -5.96 -2.61 -3.29
CA PHE A 69 -6.11 -4.00 -3.71
C PHE A 69 -5.61 -4.23 -5.14
N GLU A 70 -6.06 -3.40 -6.10
CA GLU A 70 -5.59 -3.43 -7.50
C GLU A 70 -4.07 -3.30 -7.58
N VAL A 71 -3.53 -2.30 -6.89
CA VAL A 71 -2.09 -2.09 -6.74
C VAL A 71 -1.38 -3.31 -6.16
N GLY A 72 -1.96 -3.93 -5.12
CA GLY A 72 -1.41 -5.14 -4.51
C GLY A 72 -1.37 -6.33 -5.47
N LEU A 73 -2.35 -6.43 -6.38
CA LEU A 73 -2.39 -7.48 -7.42
C LEU A 73 -1.34 -7.26 -8.52
N GLU A 74 -1.00 -6.01 -8.85
CA GLU A 74 0.02 -5.68 -9.86
C GLU A 74 1.45 -5.69 -9.32
N THR A 75 1.63 -5.69 -8.00
CA THR A 75 2.95 -5.55 -7.37
C THR A 75 3.78 -6.84 -7.46
N ASP A 76 5.01 -6.74 -7.98
CA ASP A 76 5.97 -7.84 -7.98
C ASP A 76 6.60 -8.04 -6.59
N ILE A 77 5.98 -8.92 -5.79
CA ILE A 77 6.46 -9.29 -4.45
C ILE A 77 7.90 -9.84 -4.48
N ARG A 78 8.32 -10.50 -5.57
CA ARG A 78 9.67 -11.04 -5.68
C ARG A 78 10.69 -9.93 -5.92
N GLY A 79 10.33 -8.94 -6.73
CA GLY A 79 11.11 -7.72 -6.92
C GLY A 79 11.35 -7.00 -5.60
N LEU A 80 10.27 -6.82 -4.83
CA LEU A 80 10.29 -6.18 -3.51
C LEU A 80 11.22 -6.90 -2.53
N ALA A 81 11.15 -8.23 -2.49
CA ALA A 81 12.00 -9.04 -1.61
C ALA A 81 13.49 -8.94 -1.97
N ARG A 82 13.83 -8.79 -3.26
CA ARG A 82 15.22 -8.65 -3.71
C ARG A 82 15.85 -7.32 -3.29
N THR A 83 15.07 -6.24 -3.22
CA THR A 83 15.54 -4.91 -2.82
C THR A 83 15.43 -4.66 -1.31
N GLY A 84 15.12 -5.69 -0.51
CA GLY A 84 14.80 -5.54 0.92
C GLY A 84 15.90 -4.83 1.74
N GLY A 85 17.18 -5.12 1.48
CA GLY A 85 18.28 -4.46 2.18
C GLY A 85 18.36 -2.95 1.90
N GLN A 86 18.19 -2.55 0.64
CA GLN A 86 18.17 -1.13 0.26
C GLN A 86 16.90 -0.43 0.79
N SER A 87 15.76 -1.13 0.71
CA SER A 87 14.48 -0.65 1.22
C SER A 87 14.54 -0.37 2.73
N LEU A 88 15.23 -1.21 3.50
CA LEU A 88 15.44 -1.00 4.93
C LEU A 88 16.22 0.28 5.22
N VAL A 89 17.30 0.54 4.48
CA VAL A 89 18.09 1.77 4.66
C VAL A 89 17.25 2.99 4.32
N VAL A 90 16.50 2.95 3.22
CA VAL A 90 15.62 4.05 2.80
C VAL A 90 14.51 4.28 3.81
N ALA A 91 13.87 3.23 4.33
CA ALA A 91 12.83 3.34 5.36
C ALA A 91 13.39 3.94 6.65
N VAL A 92 14.49 3.42 7.17
CA VAL A 92 15.08 3.91 8.43
C VAL A 92 15.50 5.38 8.31
N LEU A 93 16.16 5.76 7.22
CA LEU A 93 16.53 7.16 6.99
C LEU A 93 15.31 8.04 6.72
N GLY A 94 14.36 7.55 5.91
CA GLY A 94 13.10 8.20 5.59
C GLY A 94 12.15 8.33 6.78
N PHE A 95 12.39 7.56 7.85
CA PHE A 95 11.66 7.67 9.11
C PHE A 95 12.38 8.62 10.07
N ILE A 96 13.67 8.38 10.35
CA ILE A 96 14.43 9.14 11.36
C ILE A 96 14.60 10.59 10.94
N LEU A 97 14.94 10.87 9.67
CA LEU A 97 15.22 12.25 9.24
C LEU A 97 13.96 13.14 9.30
N PRO A 98 12.81 12.78 8.69
CA PRO A 98 11.59 13.57 8.82
C PRO A 98 11.09 13.68 10.25
N PHE A 99 11.24 12.62 11.06
CA PHE A 99 10.90 12.69 12.48
C PHE A 99 11.68 13.77 13.21
N LEU A 100 13.01 13.72 13.13
CA LEU A 100 13.88 14.65 13.85
C LEU A 100 13.75 16.08 13.33
N LEU A 101 13.64 16.26 12.01
CA LEU A 101 13.44 17.57 11.41
C LEU A 101 12.07 18.14 11.76
N GLY A 102 11.02 17.34 11.66
CA GLY A 102 9.65 17.73 12.02
C GLY A 102 9.52 18.08 13.50
N PHE A 103 10.03 17.21 14.38
CA PHE A 103 10.12 17.46 15.81
C PHE A 103 10.92 18.73 16.11
N GLY A 104 12.07 18.92 15.46
CA GLY A 104 12.93 20.06 15.71
C GLY A 104 12.32 21.39 15.28
N VAL A 105 11.71 21.42 14.09
CA VAL A 105 10.97 22.59 13.62
C VAL A 105 9.79 22.90 14.55
N ALA A 106 9.05 21.89 14.99
CA ALA A 106 7.94 22.09 15.93
C ALA A 106 8.42 22.60 17.30
N ARG A 107 9.47 21.99 17.86
CA ARG A 107 9.93 22.26 19.22
C ARG A 107 10.68 23.58 19.35
N TRP A 108 11.54 23.90 18.38
CA TRP A 108 12.41 25.08 18.42
C TRP A 108 11.99 26.18 17.45
N GLY A 109 11.43 25.83 16.29
CA GLY A 109 10.94 26.81 15.31
C GLY A 109 9.57 27.38 15.68
N LEU A 110 8.64 26.52 16.08
CA LEU A 110 7.27 26.91 16.45
C LEU A 110 7.06 27.01 17.97
N ALA A 111 8.08 26.68 18.76
CA ALA A 111 8.04 26.68 20.22
C ALA A 111 6.89 25.85 20.83
N LEU A 112 6.48 24.78 20.16
CA LEU A 112 5.44 23.88 20.66
C LEU A 112 5.95 23.08 21.87
N GLU A 113 5.02 22.64 22.71
CA GLU A 113 5.32 21.74 23.81
C GLU A 113 5.85 20.39 23.31
N LEU A 114 6.47 19.61 24.20
CA LEU A 114 7.14 18.36 23.85
C LEU A 114 6.19 17.39 23.12
N MET A 115 4.96 17.24 23.60
CA MET A 115 4.03 16.25 23.06
C MET A 115 3.50 16.60 21.68
N PRO A 116 2.94 17.81 21.46
CA PRO A 116 2.61 18.26 20.11
C PRO A 116 3.81 18.18 19.15
N SER A 117 5.02 18.50 19.61
CA SER A 117 6.22 18.41 18.76
C SER A 117 6.54 16.97 18.34
N LEU A 118 6.43 16.01 19.25
CA LEU A 118 6.64 14.59 18.96
C LEU A 118 5.56 14.05 18.02
N PHE A 119 4.31 14.47 18.21
CA PHE A 119 3.21 14.14 17.28
C PHE A 119 3.45 14.72 15.89
N VAL A 120 3.89 15.98 15.76
CA VAL A 120 4.24 16.59 14.47
C VAL A 120 5.36 15.80 13.79
N GLY A 121 6.45 15.51 14.53
CA GLY A 121 7.54 14.67 14.03
C GLY A 121 7.06 13.31 13.54
N GLY A 122 6.23 12.62 14.33
CA GLY A 122 5.67 11.32 13.97
C GLY A 122 4.70 11.34 12.80
N THR A 123 3.85 12.36 12.67
CA THR A 123 2.97 12.49 11.50
C THR A 123 3.75 12.71 10.21
N LEU A 124 4.93 13.32 10.27
CA LEU A 124 5.77 13.57 9.10
C LEU A 124 6.56 12.34 8.64
N THR A 125 6.56 11.24 9.40
CA THR A 125 7.17 9.96 8.97
C THR A 125 6.20 9.04 8.25
N ALA A 126 4.89 9.29 8.36
CA ALA A 126 3.88 8.39 7.81
C ALA A 126 3.81 8.53 6.28
N THR A 127 4.21 7.48 5.56
CA THR A 127 4.18 7.40 4.09
C THR A 127 2.90 6.70 3.62
N SER A 128 2.36 7.07 2.45
CA SER A 128 1.23 6.37 1.84
C SER A 128 1.69 5.45 0.72
N ILE A 129 1.59 4.13 0.93
CA ILE A 129 1.88 3.14 -0.12
C ILE A 129 0.96 3.31 -1.34
N GLY A 130 -0.34 3.58 -1.13
CA GLY A 130 -1.31 3.67 -2.23
C GLY A 130 -1.06 4.84 -3.17
N ILE A 131 -0.77 6.02 -2.62
CA ILE A 131 -0.41 7.19 -3.44
C ILE A 131 0.94 6.98 -4.10
N THR A 132 1.92 6.43 -3.38
CA THR A 132 3.25 6.16 -3.93
C THR A 132 3.19 5.20 -5.11
N VAL A 133 2.45 4.10 -5.00
CA VAL A 133 2.30 3.15 -6.11
C VAL A 133 1.56 3.79 -7.26
N ARG A 134 0.45 4.50 -7.02
CA ARG A 134 -0.29 5.21 -8.08
C ARG A 134 0.59 6.20 -8.82
N VAL A 135 1.41 6.97 -8.11
CA VAL A 135 2.36 7.92 -8.72
C VAL A 135 3.40 7.18 -9.55
N LEU A 136 3.99 6.10 -9.04
CA LEU A 136 4.95 5.30 -9.79
C LEU A 136 4.31 4.60 -11.01
N ALA A 137 3.04 4.23 -10.92
CA ALA A 137 2.25 3.68 -12.02
C ALA A 137 2.03 4.69 -13.14
N ASP A 138 1.56 5.89 -12.77
CA ASP A 138 1.36 7.01 -13.69
C ASP A 138 2.67 7.37 -14.42
N LEU A 139 3.80 7.27 -13.72
CA LEU A 139 5.13 7.51 -14.26
C LEU A 139 5.73 6.31 -15.02
N LYS A 140 5.04 5.15 -15.04
CA LYS A 140 5.53 3.88 -15.62
C LYS A 140 6.86 3.41 -15.03
N ARG A 141 7.04 3.60 -13.72
CA ARG A 141 8.26 3.33 -12.95
C ARG A 141 8.07 2.34 -11.81
N GLN A 142 6.87 1.82 -11.57
CA GLN A 142 6.60 0.88 -10.47
C GLN A 142 7.46 -0.39 -10.49
N GLY A 143 7.80 -0.92 -11.68
CA GLY A 143 8.66 -2.10 -11.85
C GLY A 143 10.16 -1.82 -11.85
N SER A 144 10.58 -0.55 -11.74
CA SER A 144 12.01 -0.19 -11.69
C SER A 144 12.63 -0.57 -10.34
N THR A 145 13.95 -0.74 -10.28
CA THR A 145 14.64 -1.04 -9.01
C THR A 145 14.40 0.06 -7.98
N GLU A 146 14.43 1.33 -8.38
CA GLU A 146 14.14 2.47 -7.52
C GLU A 146 12.69 2.44 -7.04
N GLY A 147 11.75 2.10 -7.93
CA GLY A 147 10.35 1.90 -7.59
C GLY A 147 10.18 0.80 -6.53
N GLN A 148 10.80 -0.36 -6.73
CA GLN A 148 10.75 -1.47 -5.78
C GLN A 148 11.39 -1.11 -4.42
N VAL A 149 12.48 -0.33 -4.41
CA VAL A 149 13.07 0.18 -3.16
C VAL A 149 12.11 1.10 -2.42
N VAL A 150 11.48 2.04 -3.13
CA VAL A 150 10.51 2.98 -2.54
C VAL A 150 9.27 2.25 -2.02
N LEU A 151 8.74 1.30 -2.78
CA LEU A 151 7.61 0.46 -2.35
C LEU A 151 7.97 -0.38 -1.13
N GLY A 152 9.17 -0.95 -1.10
CA GLY A 152 9.64 -1.76 0.02
C GLY A 152 9.81 -0.93 1.28
N ALA A 153 10.32 0.30 1.13
CA ALA A 153 10.44 1.24 2.22
C ALA A 153 9.05 1.65 2.77
N ALA A 154 8.08 1.93 1.90
CA ALA A 154 6.72 2.29 2.31
C ALA A 154 6.04 1.20 3.16
N VAL A 155 6.27 -0.08 2.86
CA VAL A 155 5.75 -1.20 3.68
C VAL A 155 6.39 -1.22 5.07
N LEU A 156 7.69 -0.94 5.17
CA LEU A 156 8.39 -0.87 6.46
C LEU A 156 7.93 0.35 7.28
N ASP A 157 7.68 1.48 6.62
CA ASP A 157 7.15 2.70 7.24
C ASP A 157 5.80 2.47 7.93
N ASP A 158 4.91 1.65 7.35
CA ASP A 158 3.62 1.29 7.98
C ASP A 158 3.82 0.60 9.34
N VAL A 159 4.84 -0.27 9.46
CA VAL A 159 5.19 -0.94 10.73
C VAL A 159 5.74 0.05 11.74
N MET A 160 6.72 0.85 11.30
CA MET A 160 7.38 1.82 12.17
C MET A 160 6.41 2.90 12.65
N GLY A 161 5.50 3.34 11.78
CA GLY A 161 4.46 4.32 12.08
C GLY A 161 3.48 3.83 13.15
N VAL A 162 3.00 2.59 13.06
CA VAL A 162 2.13 2.00 14.09
C VAL A 162 2.85 1.88 15.43
N VAL A 163 4.11 1.45 15.42
CA VAL A 163 4.93 1.36 16.66
C VAL A 163 5.11 2.75 17.27
N LEU A 164 5.50 3.75 16.48
CA LEU A 164 5.68 5.11 16.97
C LEU A 164 4.37 5.69 17.52
N LEU A 165 3.26 5.55 16.80
CA LEU A 165 1.97 6.08 17.25
C LEU A 165 1.54 5.48 18.59
N ALA A 166 1.76 4.18 18.77
CA ALA A 166 1.47 3.50 20.03
C ALA A 166 2.36 4.02 21.18
N LEU A 167 3.66 4.26 20.93
CA LEU A 167 4.57 4.86 21.91
C LEU A 167 4.15 6.29 22.29
N LEU A 168 3.78 7.11 21.30
CA LEU A 168 3.33 8.48 21.53
C LEU A 168 2.01 8.54 22.30
N TYR A 169 1.07 7.66 21.97
CA TYR A 169 -0.19 7.52 22.70
C TYR A 169 0.05 7.15 24.17
N GLU A 170 0.92 6.16 24.41
CA GLU A 170 1.26 5.72 25.76
C GLU A 170 1.92 6.84 26.57
N PHE A 171 2.90 7.53 25.98
CA PHE A 171 3.57 8.66 26.62
C PHE A 171 2.58 9.78 26.95
N SER A 172 1.64 10.07 26.06
CA SER A 172 0.63 11.12 26.25
C SER A 172 -0.32 10.85 27.44
N ILE A 173 -0.58 9.59 27.78
CA ILE A 173 -1.51 9.22 28.86
C ILE A 173 -0.75 8.95 30.16
N GLY A 174 0.40 8.28 30.09
CA GLY A 174 1.16 7.82 31.25
C GLY A 174 2.24 8.78 31.75
N GLY A 175 2.54 9.86 31.02
CA GLY A 175 3.63 10.79 31.34
C GLY A 175 5.04 10.20 31.21
N GLY A 176 5.15 8.98 30.66
CA GLY A 176 6.38 8.23 30.49
C GLY A 176 6.15 6.96 29.67
N ILE A 177 7.23 6.26 29.32
CA ILE A 177 7.18 5.02 28.55
C ILE A 177 7.22 3.83 29.52
N SER A 178 6.12 3.08 29.63
CA SER A 178 6.14 1.81 30.37
C SER A 178 6.68 0.71 29.48
N LEU A 179 7.82 0.16 29.89
CA LEU A 179 8.49 -0.95 29.20
C LEU A 179 7.54 -2.15 28.98
N VAL A 180 6.59 -2.36 29.89
CA VAL A 180 5.59 -3.44 29.82
C VAL A 180 4.57 -3.19 28.71
N ASN A 181 4.06 -1.98 28.57
CA ASN A 181 3.06 -1.66 27.55
C ASN A 181 3.69 -1.53 26.16
N THR A 182 4.86 -0.88 26.08
CA THR A 182 5.69 -0.87 24.87
C THR A 182 6.02 -2.30 24.42
N GLY A 183 6.40 -3.18 25.36
CA GLY A 183 6.64 -4.59 25.09
C GLY A 183 5.40 -5.32 24.55
N LYS A 184 4.21 -5.03 25.08
CA LYS A 184 2.93 -5.59 24.58
C LYS A 184 2.61 -5.12 23.16
N VAL A 185 2.79 -3.84 22.86
CA VAL A 185 2.57 -3.28 21.52
C VAL A 185 3.52 -3.94 20.52
N LEU A 186 4.82 -3.99 20.85
CA LEU A 186 5.82 -4.64 20.00
C LEU A 186 5.50 -6.11 19.79
N LEU A 187 5.12 -6.82 20.85
CA LEU A 187 4.69 -8.23 20.75
C LEU A 187 3.47 -8.38 19.84
N PHE A 188 2.47 -7.50 19.95
CA PHE A 188 1.27 -7.55 19.12
C PHE A 188 1.60 -7.29 17.64
N VAL A 189 2.45 -6.30 17.34
CA VAL A 189 2.93 -6.02 15.99
C VAL A 189 3.72 -7.21 15.43
N LEU A 190 4.66 -7.77 16.20
CA LEU A 190 5.43 -8.95 15.79
C LEU A 190 4.53 -10.16 15.55
N LEU A 191 3.56 -10.40 16.43
CA LEU A 191 2.59 -11.49 16.30
C LEU A 191 1.74 -11.28 15.04
N PHE A 192 1.24 -10.07 14.81
CA PHE A 192 0.46 -9.73 13.61
C PHE A 192 1.25 -10.06 12.34
N PHE A 193 2.50 -9.59 12.21
CA PHE A 193 3.32 -9.88 11.03
C PHE A 193 3.70 -11.37 10.89
N ALA A 194 4.01 -12.03 12.00
CA ALA A 194 4.32 -13.46 12.02
C ALA A 194 3.12 -14.31 11.59
N LEU A 195 1.89 -13.89 11.91
CA LEU A 195 0.65 -14.58 11.53
C LEU A 195 0.12 -14.14 10.16
N ALA A 196 0.36 -12.91 9.74
CA ALA A 196 -0.16 -12.36 8.48
C ALA A 196 0.41 -13.11 7.26
N ALA A 197 1.71 -13.39 7.23
CA ALA A 197 2.34 -14.13 6.13
C ALA A 197 1.79 -15.56 5.93
N PRO A 198 1.69 -16.42 6.97
CA PRO A 198 1.08 -17.74 6.82
C PRO A 198 -0.42 -17.65 6.53
N ALA A 199 -1.16 -16.71 7.11
CA ALA A 199 -2.56 -16.50 6.78
C ALA A 199 -2.76 -16.15 5.29
N ALA A 200 -1.97 -15.20 4.78
CA ALA A 200 -1.98 -14.81 3.36
C ALA A 200 -1.62 -16.00 2.45
N LYS A 201 -0.63 -16.81 2.82
CA LYS A 201 -0.27 -18.03 2.08
C LYS A 201 -1.42 -19.05 2.05
N ILE A 202 -2.09 -19.29 3.17
CA ILE A 202 -3.21 -20.22 3.25
C ILE A 202 -4.37 -19.75 2.37
N ILE A 203 -4.71 -18.46 2.42
CA ILE A 203 -5.78 -17.86 1.61
C ILE A 203 -5.44 -17.96 0.12
N SER A 204 -4.21 -17.64 -0.27
CA SER A 204 -3.74 -17.74 -1.65
C SER A 204 -3.81 -19.18 -2.16
N VAL A 205 -3.31 -20.15 -1.40
CA VAL A 205 -3.32 -21.56 -1.81
C VAL A 205 -4.75 -22.09 -1.96
N ARG A 206 -5.65 -21.77 -1.03
CA ARG A 206 -7.06 -22.18 -1.14
C ARG A 206 -7.73 -21.57 -2.37
N THR A 207 -7.57 -20.27 -2.58
CA THR A 207 -8.18 -19.58 -3.73
C THR A 207 -7.66 -20.09 -5.07
N VAL A 208 -6.36 -20.34 -5.20
CA VAL A 208 -5.76 -20.90 -6.44
C VAL A 208 -6.17 -22.34 -6.68
N THR A 209 -6.31 -23.14 -5.60
CA THR A 209 -6.75 -24.53 -5.69
C THR A 209 -8.23 -24.62 -6.07
N ASP A 210 -9.08 -23.76 -5.49
CA ASP A 210 -10.52 -23.74 -5.74
C ASP A 210 -10.89 -23.19 -7.13
N LEU A 211 -10.06 -22.31 -7.70
CA LEU A 211 -10.25 -21.77 -9.06
C LEU A 211 -9.65 -22.65 -10.17
N GLY A 212 -9.00 -23.77 -9.85
CA GLY A 212 -8.50 -24.74 -10.84
C GLY A 212 -7.38 -24.23 -11.77
N ILE A 213 -6.73 -23.10 -11.45
CA ILE A 213 -5.72 -22.43 -12.29
C ILE A 213 -4.43 -23.26 -12.44
N ASN A 214 -4.22 -24.28 -11.60
CA ASN A 214 -3.04 -25.15 -11.64
C ASN A 214 -3.11 -26.33 -12.63
N ASN A 215 -4.18 -26.49 -13.41
CA ASN A 215 -4.18 -27.49 -14.47
C ASN A 215 -3.56 -26.91 -15.75
N PRO A 216 -2.41 -27.43 -16.23
CA PRO A 216 -1.89 -27.03 -17.53
C PRO A 216 -2.93 -27.38 -18.62
N PRO A 217 -3.12 -26.51 -19.64
CA PRO A 217 -4.03 -26.78 -20.74
C PRO A 217 -3.51 -28.00 -21.52
N GLY A 218 -4.10 -29.18 -21.29
CA GLY A 218 -3.72 -30.40 -22.01
C GLY A 218 -3.87 -31.72 -21.26
N ALA A 219 -4.13 -31.74 -19.94
CA ALA A 219 -4.40 -33.00 -19.23
C ALA A 219 -5.85 -33.48 -19.43
N GLY A 220 -6.29 -33.51 -20.69
CA GLY A 220 -7.53 -34.12 -21.12
C GLY A 220 -7.43 -35.64 -21.08
N ARG A 221 -8.36 -36.25 -20.35
CA ARG A 221 -8.71 -37.68 -20.35
C ARG A 221 -8.44 -38.37 -21.69
N GLY A 222 -7.55 -39.37 -21.67
CA GLY A 222 -7.34 -40.30 -22.77
C GLY A 222 -7.18 -41.71 -22.23
N GLY A 223 -8.29 -42.42 -22.02
CA GLY A 223 -8.25 -43.86 -21.84
C GLY A 223 -7.76 -44.52 -23.14
N LYS A 224 -6.90 -45.53 -23.02
CA LYS A 224 -6.88 -46.69 -23.91
C LYS A 224 -6.19 -47.87 -23.23
N SER A 225 -7.03 -48.87 -23.03
CA SER A 225 -6.73 -50.28 -22.81
C SER A 225 -5.65 -50.80 -23.76
N SER A 226 -4.81 -51.70 -23.23
CA SER A 226 -4.22 -52.92 -23.83
C SER A 226 -3.83 -52.92 -25.32
N VAL A 227 -2.66 -53.49 -25.63
CA VAL A 227 -2.46 -54.59 -26.62
C VAL A 227 -0.97 -54.65 -27.02
N ILE A 228 -0.33 -55.81 -26.74
CA ILE A 228 0.85 -56.41 -27.41
C ILE A 228 2.18 -55.68 -27.16
N GLY A 229 3.24 -56.29 -26.61
CA GLY A 229 3.74 -57.64 -26.80
C GLY A 229 4.97 -57.56 -27.71
N ASP A 230 6.11 -58.01 -27.18
CA ASP A 230 7.28 -58.47 -27.93
C ASP A 230 8.16 -57.44 -28.67
N GLN A 231 9.35 -57.19 -28.11
CA GLN A 231 10.65 -57.51 -28.73
C GLN A 231 11.79 -56.81 -27.98
N GLN A 232 12.39 -57.55 -27.04
CA GLN A 232 13.82 -57.42 -26.77
C GLN A 232 14.57 -58.19 -27.86
N ALA A 233 15.32 -57.49 -28.71
CA ALA A 233 16.46 -58.05 -29.45
C ALA A 233 17.25 -56.91 -30.11
N GLY A 234 18.58 -56.98 -30.10
CA GLY A 234 19.39 -56.27 -31.09
C GLY A 234 20.35 -55.21 -30.56
N THR A 235 21.33 -55.65 -29.78
CA THR A 235 22.77 -55.40 -29.97
C THR A 235 23.27 -54.27 -30.90
N SER A 236 24.34 -53.64 -30.39
CA SER A 236 25.58 -53.22 -31.08
C SER A 236 25.62 -51.97 -31.97
N LEU A 237 26.47 -51.03 -31.53
CA LEU A 237 27.52 -50.30 -32.26
C LEU A 237 27.12 -49.57 -33.56
N GLU A 238 27.33 -48.25 -33.61
CA GLU A 238 28.42 -47.61 -34.38
C GLU A 238 28.20 -46.08 -34.54
N TYR A 239 29.32 -45.35 -34.44
CA TYR A 239 29.66 -43.93 -34.68
C TYR A 239 29.04 -42.83 -33.80
#